data_AF-A0A9P6XTN4-F1
#
_entry.id   AF-A0A9P6XTN4-F1
#
_cell.length_a   1.000
_cell.length_b   1.000
_cell.length_c   1.000
_cell.angle_alpha   90.00
_cell.angle_beta   90.00
_cell.angle_gamma   90.00
#
_symmetry.space_group_name_H-M   'P 1'
#
loop_
_entity.id
_entity.type
_entity.pdbx_description
1 polymer ?
#
loop_
_entity_poly.entity_id
_entity_poly.type
_entity_poly.pdbx_seq_one_letter_code
_entity_poly.pdbx_strand_id
1 'polypeptide(L)'
;MTWGSCGYPYQGNSIFKESEKQVGLNFITDLSEHELYEAVKHHDVRPPISQLTNLYPRNLLVLIMEMWETDPLLRPSMNHVVERLSAYLT
;
A
#
# COMPACT_ATOMS: atom_id res chain seq x y z
N MET A 1 16.74 -5.52 33.95
CA MET A 1 16.23 -5.24 32.61
C MET A 1 15.81 -6.54 31.96
N THR A 2 14.51 -6.85 31.96
CA THR A 2 13.95 -7.96 31.18
C THR A 2 13.10 -7.36 30.09
N TRP A 3 13.48 -7.59 28.84
CA TRP A 3 12.70 -7.23 27.67
C TRP A 3 11.33 -7.90 27.78
N GLY A 4 10.28 -7.10 27.93
CA GLY A 4 8.91 -7.58 27.93
C GLY A 4 8.57 -8.10 26.54
N SER A 5 8.36 -9.40 26.44
CA SER A 5 7.75 -10.06 25.30
C SER A 5 6.40 -9.41 25.00
N CYS A 6 6.31 -8.64 23.92
CA CYS A 6 5.04 -8.20 23.37
C CYS A 6 4.39 -9.39 22.67
N GLY A 7 3.64 -10.19 23.44
CA GLY A 7 2.75 -11.20 22.88
C GLY A 7 1.46 -10.53 22.42
N TYR A 8 1.15 -10.65 21.13
CA TYR A 8 -0.20 -10.37 20.63
C TYR A 8 -0.99 -11.68 20.57
N PRO A 9 -2.09 -11.84 21.33
CA PRO A 9 -2.99 -12.97 21.17
C PRO A 9 -3.92 -12.70 19.99
N TYR A 10 -3.71 -13.41 18.87
CA TYR A 10 -4.64 -13.41 17.74
C TYR A 10 -5.79 -14.39 18.01
N GLN A 11 -6.96 -13.88 18.40
CA GLN A 11 -8.22 -14.62 18.28
C GLN A 11 -8.80 -14.34 16.90
N GLY A 12 -8.40 -15.15 15.91
CA GLY A 12 -8.89 -15.07 14.55
C GLY A 12 -10.29 -15.67 14.41
N ASN A 13 -11.31 -14.80 14.46
CA ASN A 13 -12.62 -15.10 13.89
C ASN A 13 -12.95 -13.97 12.89
N SER A 14 -12.89 -14.25 11.59
CA SER A 14 -14.05 -14.13 10.70
C SER A 14 -13.67 -14.24 9.22
N ILE A 15 -14.22 -15.29 8.60
CA ILE A 15 -14.99 -15.22 7.35
C ILE A 15 -14.30 -14.49 6.18
N PHE A 16 -13.60 -15.26 5.35
CA PHE A 16 -13.49 -14.98 3.92
C PHE A 16 -14.88 -14.72 3.35
N LYS A 17 -15.24 -13.44 3.14
CA LYS A 17 -16.30 -13.07 2.22
C LYS A 17 -15.67 -12.69 0.89
N GLU A 18 -15.67 -13.69 0.03
CA GLU A 18 -15.59 -13.54 -1.41
C GLU A 18 -16.85 -12.79 -1.89
N SER A 19 -16.71 -11.49 -2.16
CA SER A 19 -17.70 -10.72 -2.92
C SER A 19 -17.06 -9.46 -3.50
N GLU A 20 -16.74 -9.55 -4.79
CA GLU A 20 -16.96 -8.50 -5.81
C GLU A 20 -16.35 -7.10 -5.59
N LYS A 21 -15.19 -6.90 -6.25
CA LYS A 21 -15.00 -5.91 -7.32
C LYS A 21 -15.63 -4.51 -7.20
N GLN A 22 -15.50 -3.77 -6.09
CA GLN A 22 -15.67 -2.31 -6.18
C GLN A 22 -15.18 -1.54 -4.94
N VAL A 23 -13.88 -1.48 -4.64
CA VAL A 23 -13.48 -0.69 -3.47
C VAL A 23 -12.19 0.10 -3.68
N GLY A 24 -12.36 1.30 -4.23
CA GLY A 24 -11.31 2.31 -4.23
C GLY A 24 -11.23 3.02 -2.89
N LEU A 25 -9.99 3.32 -2.48
CA LEU A 25 -9.48 4.14 -1.35
C LEU A 25 -10.15 3.99 0.04
N ASN A 26 -11.48 3.91 0.11
CA ASN A 26 -12.30 3.71 1.31
C ASN A 26 -12.27 2.27 1.86
N PHE A 27 -11.72 1.28 1.13
CA PHE A 27 -11.57 -0.08 1.68
C PHE A 27 -10.55 -0.13 2.81
N ILE A 28 -9.46 0.62 2.64
CA ILE A 28 -8.29 0.57 3.52
C ILE A 28 -8.60 1.21 4.88
N THR A 29 -9.58 2.11 4.94
CA THR A 29 -9.97 2.82 6.17
C THR A 29 -10.85 2.01 7.12
N ASP A 30 -11.48 0.93 6.63
CA ASP A 30 -12.42 0.12 7.41
C ASP A 30 -11.82 -1.21 7.92
N LEU A 31 -10.57 -1.51 7.55
CA LEU A 31 -9.86 -2.73 7.98
C LEU A 31 -9.15 -2.55 9.32
N SER A 32 -9.07 -3.61 10.12
CA SER A 32 -8.14 -3.65 11.24
C SER A 32 -6.68 -3.69 10.73
N GLU A 33 -5.73 -3.27 11.57
CA GLU A 33 -4.31 -3.20 11.19
C GLU A 33 -3.76 -4.52 10.64
N HIS A 34 -4.14 -5.65 11.25
CA HIS A 34 -3.69 -6.97 10.81
C HIS A 34 -4.30 -7.36 9.47
N GLU A 35 -5.59 -7.10 9.25
CA GLU A 35 -6.26 -7.38 7.98
C GLU A 35 -5.66 -6.54 6.85
N LEU A 36 -5.31 -5.28 7.12
CA LEU A 36 -4.62 -4.41 6.18
C LEU A 36 -3.23 -4.98 5.84
N TYR A 37 -2.47 -5.41 6.84
CA TYR A 37 -1.16 -6.01 6.64
C TYR A 37 -1.23 -7.25 5.75
N GLU A 38 -2.14 -8.18 6.06
CA GLU A 38 -2.33 -9.39 5.27
C GLU A 38 -2.77 -9.07 3.84
N ALA A 39 -3.73 -8.14 3.67
CA ALA A 39 -4.20 -7.71 2.36
C ALA A 39 -3.09 -7.08 1.50
N VAL A 40 -2.27 -6.19 2.07
CA VAL A 40 -1.21 -5.49 1.33
C VAL A 40 -0.04 -6.42 1.02
N LYS A 41 0.35 -7.26 1.98
CA LYS A 41 1.55 -8.11 1.87
C LYS A 41 1.31 -9.41 1.11
N HIS A 42 0.18 -10.07 1.35
CA HIS A 42 -0.10 -11.39 0.81
C HIS A 42 -1.04 -11.36 -0.39
N HIS A 43 -1.92 -10.37 -0.48
CA HIS A 43 -2.89 -10.23 -1.57
C HIS A 43 -2.55 -9.11 -2.56
N ASP A 44 -1.42 -8.44 -2.36
CA ASP A 44 -0.93 -7.30 -3.16
C ASP A 44 -1.99 -6.22 -3.39
N VAL A 45 -2.88 -6.05 -2.42
CA VAL A 45 -3.97 -5.07 -2.52
C VAL A 45 -3.35 -3.67 -2.50
N ARG A 46 -3.61 -2.89 -3.55
CA ARG A 46 -3.24 -1.48 -3.67
C ARG A 46 -4.47 -0.64 -4.02
N PRO A 47 -4.57 0.59 -3.51
CA PRO A 47 -5.67 1.46 -3.88
C PRO A 47 -5.59 1.85 -5.37
N PRO A 48 -6.75 1.98 -6.06
CA PRO A 48 -6.78 2.27 -7.48
C PRO A 48 -6.30 3.69 -7.78
N ILE A 49 -5.13 3.78 -8.41
CA ILE A 49 -4.51 5.04 -8.86
C ILE A 49 -5.33 5.72 -9.96
N SER A 50 -6.23 4.99 -10.64
CA SER A 50 -7.13 5.55 -11.66
C SER A 50 -8.01 6.69 -11.15
N GLN A 51 -8.29 6.74 -9.84
CA GLN A 51 -9.05 7.86 -9.24
C GLN A 51 -8.19 9.13 -9.10
N LEU A 52 -6.87 8.98 -9.09
CA LEU A 52 -5.90 10.06 -8.90
C LEU A 52 -5.43 10.69 -10.22
N THR A 53 -5.76 10.09 -11.37
CA THR A 53 -5.30 10.56 -12.70
C THR A 53 -5.79 11.95 -13.07
N ASN A 54 -6.89 12.41 -12.48
CA ASN A 54 -7.43 13.75 -12.72
C ASN A 54 -6.85 14.82 -11.77
N LEU A 55 -6.21 14.41 -10.68
CA LEU A 55 -5.69 15.30 -9.64
C LEU A 55 -4.18 15.48 -9.74
N TYR A 56 -3.49 14.44 -10.22
CA TYR A 56 -2.04 14.38 -10.23
C TYR A 56 -1.51 14.08 -11.63
N PRO A 57 -0.32 14.60 -11.97
CA PRO A 57 0.33 14.32 -13.24
C PRO A 57 0.67 12.83 -13.37
N ARG A 58 0.66 12.33 -14.60
CA ARG A 58 0.96 10.93 -14.93
C ARG A 58 2.30 10.46 -14.37
N ASN A 59 3.33 11.30 -14.43
CA ASN A 59 4.69 10.92 -14.01
C ASN A 59 4.79 10.63 -12.51
N LEU A 60 4.03 11.36 -11.68
CA LEU A 60 3.96 11.13 -10.24
C LEU A 60 3.23 9.81 -9.95
N LEU A 61 2.14 9.54 -10.66
CA LEU A 61 1.37 8.32 -10.49
C LEU A 61 2.17 7.07 -10.88
N VAL A 62 2.95 7.16 -11.96
CA VAL A 62 3.89 6.11 -12.38
C VAL A 62 4.94 5.86 -11.30
N LEU A 63 5.51 6.92 -10.72
CA LEU A 63 6.48 6.79 -9.63
C LEU A 63 5.89 6.07 -8.40
N ILE A 64 4.65 6.42 -8.02
CA ILE A 64 3.96 5.76 -6.91
C ILE A 64 3.75 4.27 -7.20
N MET A 65 3.39 3.90 -8.44
CA MET A 65 3.26 2.49 -8.84
C MET A 65 4.57 1.72 -8.70
N GLU A 66 5.67 2.29 -9.19
CA GLU A 66 7.00 1.67 -9.08
C GLU A 66 7.46 1.52 -7.61
N MET A 67 7.10 2.48 -6.75
CA MET A 67 7.37 2.38 -5.31
C MET A 67 6.55 1.29 -4.62
N TRP A 68 5.40 0.91 -5.19
CA TRP A 68 4.49 -0.11 -4.66
C TRP A 68 4.78 -1.53 -5.12
N GLU A 69 5.83 -1.73 -5.92
CA GLU A 69 6.27 -3.04 -6.39
C GLU A 69 6.39 -4.06 -5.25
N THR A 70 5.87 -5.26 -5.47
CA THR A 70 5.91 -6.35 -4.49
C THR A 70 7.35 -6.79 -4.23
N ASP A 71 8.16 -6.85 -5.29
CA ASP A 71 9.58 -7.15 -5.20
C ASP A 71 10.35 -5.91 -4.71
N PRO A 72 11.01 -5.96 -3.53
CA PRO A 72 11.78 -4.85 -3.01
C PRO A 72 12.98 -4.47 -3.90
N LEU A 73 13.48 -5.38 -4.74
CA LEU A 73 14.60 -5.10 -5.66
C LEU A 73 14.18 -4.26 -6.87
N LEU A 74 12.89 -4.31 -7.24
CA LEU A 74 12.34 -3.51 -8.34
C LEU A 74 11.93 -2.10 -7.89
N ARG A 75 11.85 -1.87 -6.58
CA ARG A 75 11.51 -0.55 -6.05
C ARG A 75 12.64 0.44 -6.35
N PRO A 76 12.30 1.68 -6.78
CA PRO A 76 13.29 2.71 -7.02
C PRO A 76 14.02 3.10 -5.74
N SER A 77 15.30 3.44 -5.87
CA SER A 77 16.07 3.99 -4.76
C SER A 77 15.57 5.37 -4.36
N MET A 78 15.80 5.77 -3.10
CA MET A 78 15.38 7.09 -2.61
C MET A 78 15.96 8.24 -3.45
N ASN A 79 17.21 8.11 -3.94
CA ASN A 79 17.82 9.10 -4.82
C ASN A 79 17.03 9.26 -6.11
N HIS A 80 16.63 8.16 -6.73
CA HIS A 80 15.81 8.18 -7.95
C HIS A 80 14.44 8.80 -7.72
N VAL A 81 13.80 8.53 -6.58
CA VAL A 81 12.53 9.14 -6.18
C VAL A 81 12.68 10.66 -6.07
N VAL A 82 13.73 11.14 -5.39
CA VAL A 82 13.98 12.57 -5.22
C VAL A 82 14.26 13.27 -6.55
N GLU A 83 15.03 12.66 -7.45
CA GLU A 83 15.30 13.19 -8.80
C GLU A 83 14.02 13.33 -9.63
N ARG A 84 13.12 12.34 -9.57
CA ARG A 84 11.83 12.41 -10.27
C ARG A 84 10.93 13.50 -9.70
N LEU A 85 10.92 13.66 -8.38
CA LEU A 85 10.13 14.68 -7.71
C LEU A 85 10.66 16.08 -7.96
N SER A 86 11.99 16.27 -7.96
CA SER A 86 12.60 17.56 -8.29
C SER A 86 12.30 17.96 -9.73
N ALA A 87 12.40 17.03 -10.68
CA ALA A 87 12.01 17.26 -12.07
C ALA A 87 10.52 17.61 -12.25
N TYR A 88 9.66 17.21 -11.32
CA TYR A 88 8.24 17.56 -11.35
C TYR A 88 7.93 18.93 -10.73
N LEU A 89 8.63 19.32 -9.66
CA LEU A 89 8.38 20.56 -8.93
C LEU A 89 9.04 21.80 -9.55
N THR A 90 9.81 21.61 -10.63
CA THR A 90 10.52 22.67 -11.36
C THR A 90 9.78 23.00 -12.65
#